data_AF-A0A941S5K6-F1
#
_entry.id   AF-A0A941S5K6-F1
#
_cell.length_a   1.000
_cell.length_b   1.000
_cell.length_c   1.000
_cell.angle_alpha   90.00
_cell.angle_beta   90.00
_cell.angle_gamma   90.00
#
_symmetry.space_group_name_H-M   'P 1'
#
loop_
_entity.id
_entity.type
_entity.pdbx_description
1 polymer ?
#
loop_
_entity_poly.entity_id
_entity_poly.type
_entity_poly.pdbx_seq_one_letter_code
_entity_poly.pdbx_strand_id
1 'polypeptide(L)'
;RASLLVLSALLLGLAALARQNGFILLPVAALCLGLIAGRLQSARAGWRHGAGLLAACLMVMVSANFALGLRGDHGKGASDQLRLAQTYDLVGVVRLAPSIRLSVLEQRAPHLDAMIRKDGVALYSPHLVDTLENSSALTDAIYHAPPGAIFAQWRQLVFAHPGLYLRERLAVFRWVLAPPDLLVCHPDVVGVDGPPAKMKALGLQPHIRAQDRFLYFYVANFFHTPVLSHLLYGALAILFLILLAARGAPADIAVAGLQLAALLFALSFFVVSIACDYRYMYFLDLAAMTGAIRYFSPSLKFLGPAARPAGDDVPPPD
;
A
#
# COMPACT_ATOMS: atom_id res chain seq x y z
N ARG A 1 -1.91 -29.37 4.43
CA ARG A 1 -1.89 -28.24 5.40
C ARG A 1 -0.58 -27.45 5.32
N ALA A 2 0.60 -28.08 5.46
CA ALA A 2 1.89 -27.41 5.31
C ALA A 2 2.06 -26.70 3.96
N SER A 3 1.69 -27.35 2.85
CA SER A 3 1.79 -26.76 1.50
C SER A 3 0.97 -25.49 1.33
N LEU A 4 -0.21 -25.40 1.98
CA LEU A 4 -1.04 -24.19 1.94
C LEU A 4 -0.43 -23.04 2.75
N LEU A 5 0.25 -23.35 3.87
CA LEU A 5 0.96 -22.33 4.64
C LEU A 5 2.20 -21.83 3.90
N VAL A 6 2.95 -22.72 3.25
CA VAL A 6 4.07 -22.35 2.38
C VAL A 6 3.58 -21.49 1.23
N LEU A 7 2.52 -21.90 0.54
CA LEU A 7 1.92 -21.11 -0.54
C LEU A 7 1.43 -19.75 -0.03
N SER A 8 0.81 -19.70 1.16
CA SER A 8 0.36 -18.43 1.76
C SER A 8 1.54 -17.50 2.06
N ALA A 9 2.64 -18.03 2.61
CA ALA A 9 3.85 -17.25 2.88
C ALA A 9 4.50 -16.74 1.59
N LEU A 10 4.53 -17.56 0.53
CA LEU A 10 5.02 -17.16 -0.79
C LEU A 10 4.16 -16.06 -1.39
N LEU A 11 2.83 -16.26 -1.47
CA LEU A 11 1.92 -15.28 -2.05
C LEU A 11 1.91 -13.97 -1.26
N LEU A 12 1.90 -14.03 0.07
CA LEU A 12 1.94 -12.84 0.92
C LEU A 12 3.28 -12.12 0.82
N GLY A 13 4.41 -12.85 0.83
CA GLY A 13 5.73 -12.28 0.67
C GLY A 13 5.91 -11.59 -0.69
N LEU A 14 5.43 -12.22 -1.77
CA LEU A 14 5.45 -11.62 -3.11
C LEU A 14 4.50 -10.42 -3.22
N ALA A 15 3.30 -10.49 -2.64
CA ALA A 15 2.37 -9.37 -2.61
C ALA A 15 2.95 -8.17 -1.84
N ALA A 16 3.66 -8.41 -0.74
CA ALA A 16 4.33 -7.38 0.04
C ALA A 16 5.48 -6.69 -0.73
N LEU A 17 6.00 -7.29 -1.80
CA LEU A 17 6.99 -6.68 -2.69
C LEU A 17 6.38 -5.84 -3.81
N ALA A 18 5.09 -6.01 -4.10
CA ALA A 18 4.43 -5.25 -5.17
C ALA A 18 4.47 -3.74 -4.90
N ARG A 19 4.51 -3.34 -3.62
CA ARG A 19 4.69 -1.94 -3.18
C ARG A 19 5.49 -1.88 -1.89
N GLN A 20 6.23 -0.79 -1.72
CA GLN A 20 7.13 -0.61 -0.58
C GLN A 20 6.43 -0.62 0.77
N ASN A 21 5.21 -0.11 0.86
CA ASN A 21 4.38 -0.15 2.08
C ASN A 21 3.69 -1.51 2.30
N GLY A 22 3.86 -2.48 1.40
CA GLY A 22 3.27 -3.82 1.50
C GLY A 22 3.78 -4.64 2.69
N PHE A 23 4.96 -4.32 3.25
CA PHE A 23 5.48 -5.02 4.44
C PHE A 23 4.56 -4.89 5.66
N ILE A 24 3.69 -3.87 5.72
CA ILE A 24 2.74 -3.63 6.82
C ILE A 24 1.76 -4.80 6.97
N LEU A 25 1.50 -5.56 5.90
CA LEU A 25 0.61 -6.72 5.92
C LEU A 25 1.19 -7.90 6.72
N LEU A 26 2.52 -8.04 6.76
CA LEU A 26 3.20 -9.18 7.37
C LEU A 26 2.96 -9.34 8.87
N PRO A 27 3.17 -8.30 9.72
CA PRO A 27 2.90 -8.41 11.14
C PRO A 27 1.43 -8.70 11.45
N VAL A 28 0.49 -8.17 10.66
CA VAL A 28 -0.94 -8.44 10.83
C VAL A 28 -1.27 -9.91 10.51
N ALA A 29 -0.75 -10.44 9.41
CA ALA A 29 -0.94 -11.84 9.05
C ALA A 29 -0.32 -12.79 10.07
N ALA A 30 0.89 -12.48 10.56
CA ALA A 30 1.58 -13.23 11.61
C ALA A 30 0.78 -13.24 12.91
N LEU A 31 0.24 -12.09 13.33
CA LEU A 31 -0.62 -11.97 14.50
C LEU A 31 -1.89 -12.82 14.33
N CYS A 32 -2.56 -12.75 13.19
CA CYS A 32 -3.79 -13.50 12.95
C CYS A 32 -3.57 -15.01 12.97
N LEU A 33 -2.51 -15.50 12.30
CA LEU A 33 -2.16 -16.91 12.34
C LEU A 33 -1.79 -17.36 13.76
N GLY A 34 -1.05 -16.53 14.49
CA GLY A 34 -0.68 -16.78 15.88
C GLY A 34 -1.89 -16.86 16.80
N LEU A 35 -2.87 -15.95 16.65
CA LEU A 35 -4.12 -15.97 17.40
C LEU A 35 -4.95 -17.22 17.09
N ILE A 36 -5.05 -17.60 15.81
CA ILE A 36 -5.77 -18.82 15.39
C ILE A 36 -5.12 -20.07 15.99
N ALA A 37 -3.80 -20.23 15.84
CA ALA A 37 -3.08 -21.37 16.40
C ALA A 37 -3.10 -21.38 17.94
N GLY A 38 -3.07 -20.19 18.56
CA GLY A 38 -3.21 -20.00 20.00
C GLY A 38 -4.54 -20.54 20.54
N ARG A 39 -5.64 -20.18 19.87
CA ARG A 39 -7.00 -20.62 20.25
C ARG A 39 -7.25 -22.11 19.99
N LEU A 40 -6.70 -22.66 18.91
CA LEU A 40 -6.95 -24.04 18.51
C LEU A 40 -6.04 -25.07 19.19
N GLN A 41 -4.88 -24.65 19.70
CA GLN A 41 -3.87 -25.58 20.24
C GLN A 41 -3.32 -25.10 21.59
N SER A 42 -2.48 -24.05 21.59
CA SER A 42 -1.85 -23.51 22.78
C SER A 42 -1.15 -22.17 22.48
N ALA A 43 -0.91 -21.35 23.51
CA ALA A 43 -0.18 -20.09 23.37
C ALA A 43 1.21 -20.26 22.72
N ARG A 44 1.91 -21.35 23.05
CA ARG A 44 3.22 -21.69 22.45
C ARG A 44 3.11 -21.99 20.95
N ALA A 45 2.05 -22.69 20.55
CA ALA A 45 1.77 -22.92 19.13
C ALA A 45 1.47 -21.60 18.42
N GLY A 46 0.72 -20.68 19.06
CA GLY A 46 0.47 -19.33 18.54
C GLY A 46 1.75 -18.58 18.20
N TRP A 47 2.68 -18.48 19.15
CA TRP A 47 3.99 -17.86 18.93
C TRP A 47 4.78 -18.53 17.80
N ARG A 48 4.86 -19.87 17.80
CA ARG A 48 5.60 -20.62 16.78
C ARG A 48 5.04 -20.38 15.37
N HIS A 49 3.72 -20.41 15.20
CA HIS A 49 3.10 -20.23 13.89
C HIS A 49 3.15 -18.77 13.42
N GLY A 50 2.89 -17.81 14.31
CA GLY A 50 2.98 -16.38 13.97
C GLY A 50 4.40 -15.95 13.62
N ALA A 51 5.37 -16.23 14.50
CA ALA A 51 6.78 -15.92 14.24
C ALA A 51 7.34 -16.70 13.05
N GLY A 52 6.95 -17.96 12.89
CA GLY A 52 7.33 -18.79 11.75
C GLY A 52 6.84 -18.22 10.41
N LEU A 53 5.60 -17.75 10.34
CA LEU A 53 5.07 -17.11 9.14
C LEU A 53 5.81 -15.80 8.83
N LEU A 54 6.04 -14.97 9.85
CA LEU A 54 6.77 -13.70 9.67
C LEU A 54 8.18 -13.95 9.13
N ALA A 55 8.94 -14.87 9.75
CA ALA A 55 10.27 -15.23 9.31
C ALA A 55 10.26 -15.78 7.87
N ALA A 56 9.30 -16.63 7.53
CA ALA A 56 9.15 -17.17 6.18
C ALA A 56 8.88 -16.06 5.14
N CYS A 57 7.97 -15.12 5.43
CA CYS A 57 7.67 -14.02 4.52
C CYS A 57 8.87 -13.08 4.34
N LEU A 58 9.57 -12.74 5.43
CA LEU A 58 10.78 -11.91 5.38
C LEU A 58 11.89 -12.58 4.56
N MET A 59 12.08 -13.89 4.73
CA MET A 59 13.03 -14.67 3.93
C MET A 59 12.67 -14.62 2.44
N VAL A 60 11.40 -14.83 2.08
CA VAL A 60 10.92 -14.70 0.69
C VAL A 60 11.20 -13.29 0.15
N MET A 61 10.89 -12.25 0.92
CA MET A 61 11.13 -10.86 0.50
C MET A 61 12.62 -10.57 0.26
N VAL A 62 13.49 -10.98 1.18
CA VAL A 62 14.94 -10.78 1.07
C VAL A 62 15.49 -11.54 -0.13
N SER A 63 15.12 -12.82 -0.29
CA SER A 63 15.59 -13.65 -1.41
C SER A 63 15.11 -13.11 -2.77
N ALA A 64 13.85 -12.69 -2.86
CA ALA A 64 13.31 -12.12 -4.08
C ALA A 64 13.94 -10.77 -4.42
N ASN A 65 14.11 -9.86 -3.44
CA ASN A 65 14.81 -8.60 -3.66
C ASN A 65 16.27 -8.81 -4.07
N PHE A 66 16.97 -9.77 -3.46
CA PHE A 66 18.33 -10.13 -3.84
C PHE A 66 18.37 -10.63 -5.29
N ALA A 67 17.49 -11.56 -5.66
CA ALA A 67 17.40 -12.09 -7.02
C ALA A 67 17.04 -11.02 -8.06
N LEU A 68 16.14 -10.10 -7.72
CA LEU A 68 15.79 -8.94 -8.55
C LEU A 68 16.97 -7.97 -8.67
N GLY A 69 17.69 -7.71 -7.60
CA GLY A 69 18.88 -6.84 -7.59
C GLY A 69 20.00 -7.33 -8.50
N LEU A 70 20.12 -8.65 -8.68
CA LEU A 70 21.07 -9.25 -9.65
C LEU A 70 20.67 -9.04 -11.12
N ARG A 71 19.40 -8.69 -11.40
CA ARG A 71 18.86 -8.52 -12.75
C ARG A 71 18.33 -7.10 -13.03
N GLY A 72 18.36 -6.23 -12.04
CA GLY A 72 17.83 -4.87 -12.13
C GLY A 72 18.77 -3.92 -12.85
N ASP A 73 18.25 -2.74 -13.16
CA ASP A 73 18.96 -1.60 -13.77
C ASP A 73 19.87 -0.84 -12.79
N HIS A 74 20.18 -1.43 -11.63
CA HIS A 74 20.90 -0.81 -10.52
C HIS A 74 20.27 0.50 -9.99
N GLY A 75 18.97 0.74 -10.21
CA GLY A 75 18.27 1.87 -9.61
C GLY A 75 18.34 1.85 -8.07
N LYS A 76 18.31 3.03 -7.42
CA LYS A 76 18.46 3.11 -5.94
C LYS A 76 17.16 2.79 -5.17
N GLY A 77 16.13 2.33 -5.87
CA GLY A 77 14.92 1.71 -5.31
C GLY A 77 14.21 2.56 -4.25
N ALA A 78 14.01 2.00 -3.06
CA ALA A 78 13.30 2.64 -1.96
C ALA A 78 13.92 3.94 -1.45
N SER A 79 15.24 4.09 -1.56
CA SER A 79 15.91 5.31 -1.11
C SER A 79 15.55 6.52 -1.96
N ASP A 80 15.39 6.33 -3.29
CA ASP A 80 14.98 7.40 -4.20
C ASP A 80 13.50 7.75 -4.02
N GLN A 81 12.62 6.75 -3.81
CA GLN A 81 11.20 7.02 -3.54
C GLN A 81 10.98 7.78 -2.23
N LEU A 82 11.72 7.44 -1.17
CA LEU A 82 11.66 8.19 0.09
C LEU A 82 12.20 9.61 -0.06
N ARG A 83 13.30 9.77 -0.81
CA ARG A 83 13.87 11.10 -1.12
C ARG A 83 12.86 11.95 -1.89
N LEU A 84 12.16 11.36 -2.85
CA LEU A 84 11.15 12.02 -3.64
C LEU A 84 9.96 12.44 -2.78
N ALA A 85 9.41 11.54 -1.97
CA ALA A 85 8.30 11.83 -1.06
C ALA A 85 8.65 12.96 -0.07
N GLN A 86 9.86 12.93 0.50
CA GLN A 86 10.33 13.99 1.40
C GLN A 86 10.46 15.33 0.68
N THR A 87 10.98 15.33 -0.55
CA THR A 87 11.08 16.56 -1.35
C THR A 87 9.70 17.10 -1.69
N TYR A 88 8.76 16.22 -2.02
CA TYR A 88 7.39 16.57 -2.32
C TYR A 88 6.72 17.28 -1.13
N ASP A 89 6.88 16.75 0.09
CA ASP A 89 6.41 17.40 1.33
C ASP A 89 7.05 18.78 1.53
N LEU A 90 8.36 18.92 1.27
CA LEU A 90 9.07 20.19 1.39
C LEU A 90 8.54 21.23 0.41
N VAL A 91 8.33 20.84 -0.86
CA VAL A 91 7.77 21.72 -1.89
C VAL A 91 6.34 22.14 -1.52
N GLY A 92 5.50 21.19 -1.09
CA GLY A 92 4.13 21.46 -0.65
C GLY A 92 4.08 22.45 0.52
N VAL A 93 4.96 22.30 1.51
CA VAL A 93 5.05 23.27 2.62
C VAL A 93 5.57 24.64 2.16
N VAL A 94 6.56 24.72 1.27
CA VAL A 94 7.00 26.01 0.71
C VAL A 94 5.86 26.68 -0.06
N ARG A 95 5.05 25.92 -0.79
CA ARG A 95 3.84 26.44 -1.45
C ARG A 95 2.83 27.01 -0.44
N LEU A 96 2.61 26.30 0.67
CA LEU A 96 1.69 26.75 1.74
C LEU A 96 2.23 27.95 2.54
N ALA A 97 3.55 28.03 2.72
CA ALA A 97 4.23 29.05 3.50
C ALA A 97 5.51 29.52 2.77
N PRO A 98 5.41 30.43 1.77
CA PRO A 98 6.54 30.81 0.92
C PRO A 98 7.75 31.39 1.66
N SER A 99 7.52 32.00 2.83
CA SER A 99 8.56 32.57 3.69
C SER A 99 9.26 31.55 4.59
N ILE A 100 8.87 30.27 4.58
CA ILE A 100 9.53 29.25 5.40
C ILE A 100 10.99 29.10 4.94
N ARG A 101 11.90 29.04 5.91
CA ARG A 101 13.32 28.81 5.67
C ARG A 101 13.62 27.32 5.64
N LEU A 102 14.24 26.86 4.57
CA LEU A 102 14.74 25.48 4.49
C LEU A 102 16.20 25.47 4.91
N SER A 103 16.46 25.82 6.18
CA SER A 103 17.81 26.16 6.66
C SER A 103 18.88 25.08 6.41
N VAL A 104 18.51 23.79 6.44
CA VAL A 104 19.44 22.69 6.15
C VAL A 104 19.76 22.65 4.66
N LEU A 105 18.77 22.85 3.78
CA LEU A 105 19.01 22.92 2.33
C LEU A 105 19.72 24.21 1.93
N GLU A 106 19.35 25.36 2.49
CA GLU A 106 20.06 26.63 2.29
C GLU A 106 21.57 26.47 2.53
N GLN A 107 21.96 25.70 3.56
CA GLN A 107 23.37 25.48 3.89
C GLN A 107 24.03 24.35 3.10
N ARG A 108 23.35 23.21 2.94
CA ARG A 108 23.97 21.97 2.42
C ARG A 108 23.64 21.68 0.97
N ALA A 109 22.56 22.25 0.44
CA ALA A 109 22.08 22.02 -0.92
C ALA A 109 21.38 23.30 -1.47
N PRO A 110 22.06 24.46 -1.51
CA PRO A 110 21.44 25.73 -1.87
C PRO A 110 20.83 25.72 -3.28
N HIS A 111 21.40 24.94 -4.20
CA HIS A 111 20.84 24.73 -5.52
C HIS A 111 19.46 24.05 -5.47
N LEU A 112 19.27 23.05 -4.60
CA LEU A 112 17.98 22.39 -4.40
C LEU A 112 16.95 23.34 -3.76
N ASP A 113 17.34 24.12 -2.75
CA ASP A 113 16.42 25.13 -2.17
C ASP A 113 15.93 26.12 -3.25
N ALA A 114 16.84 26.61 -4.09
CA ALA A 114 16.48 27.50 -5.20
C ALA A 114 15.53 26.83 -6.21
N MET A 115 15.77 25.58 -6.59
CA MET A 115 14.90 24.85 -7.53
C MET A 115 13.54 24.51 -6.93
N ILE A 116 13.47 24.18 -5.64
CA ILE A 116 12.19 24.00 -4.93
C ILE A 116 11.35 25.27 -5.02
N ARG A 117 11.95 26.44 -4.73
CA ARG A 117 11.25 27.73 -4.72
C ARG A 117 10.83 28.20 -6.12
N LYS A 118 11.67 27.94 -7.13
CA LYS A 118 11.44 28.40 -8.51
C LYS A 118 10.50 27.46 -9.27
N ASP A 119 10.92 26.21 -9.42
CA ASP A 119 10.25 25.23 -10.28
C ASP A 119 9.29 24.37 -9.47
N GLY A 120 9.72 23.93 -8.28
CA GLY A 120 8.93 23.02 -7.43
C GLY A 120 7.55 23.58 -7.09
N VAL A 121 7.49 24.81 -6.55
CA VAL A 121 6.22 25.45 -6.20
C VAL A 121 5.29 25.62 -7.40
N ALA A 122 5.84 25.97 -8.58
CA ALA A 122 5.07 26.18 -9.80
C ALA A 122 4.51 24.86 -10.36
N LEU A 123 5.27 23.78 -10.22
CA LEU A 123 4.90 22.46 -10.74
C LEU A 123 4.06 21.65 -9.76
N TYR A 124 4.15 21.89 -8.46
CA TYR A 124 3.51 21.08 -7.44
C TYR A 124 2.01 20.91 -7.67
N SER A 125 1.55 19.66 -7.68
CA SER A 125 0.13 19.31 -7.77
C SER A 125 -0.12 17.92 -7.21
N PRO A 126 -1.05 17.74 -6.25
CA PRO A 126 -1.37 16.42 -5.68
C PRO A 126 -2.11 15.49 -6.66
N HIS A 127 -2.31 15.94 -7.90
CA HIS A 127 -2.91 15.19 -8.99
C HIS A 127 -1.94 14.11 -9.51
N LEU A 128 -2.47 13.14 -10.25
CA LEU A 128 -1.68 12.06 -10.85
C LEU A 128 -0.47 12.59 -11.64
N VAL A 129 0.59 11.78 -11.64
CA VAL A 129 1.95 12.07 -12.14
C VAL A 129 2.73 12.93 -11.18
N ASP A 130 3.97 12.55 -10.90
CA ASP A 130 4.89 13.43 -10.20
C ASP A 130 5.18 14.63 -11.09
N THR A 131 4.46 15.72 -10.86
CA THR A 131 4.59 16.94 -11.65
C THR A 131 5.95 17.60 -11.48
N LEU A 132 6.71 17.25 -10.44
CA LEU A 132 8.07 17.77 -10.23
C LEU A 132 9.04 17.23 -11.27
N GLU A 133 8.78 16.04 -11.84
CA GLU A 133 9.60 15.46 -12.91
C GLU A 133 9.56 16.28 -14.21
N ASN A 134 8.59 17.20 -14.35
CA ASN A 134 8.51 18.11 -15.50
C ASN A 134 9.64 19.16 -15.52
N SER A 135 10.41 19.31 -14.44
CA SER A 135 11.66 20.08 -14.43
C SER A 135 12.86 19.15 -14.30
N SER A 136 13.64 19.04 -15.38
CA SER A 136 14.92 18.34 -15.36
C SER A 136 15.91 18.98 -14.39
N ALA A 137 15.85 20.30 -14.21
CA ALA A 137 16.72 21.04 -13.29
C ALA A 137 16.39 20.73 -11.82
N LEU A 138 15.10 20.66 -11.47
CA LEU A 138 14.66 20.25 -10.13
C LEU A 138 15.01 18.77 -9.88
N THR A 139 14.71 17.91 -10.85
CA THR A 139 15.01 16.47 -10.78
C THR A 139 16.51 16.25 -10.55
N ASP A 140 17.36 16.92 -11.34
CA ASP A 140 18.81 16.89 -11.18
C ASP A 140 19.25 17.37 -9.79
N ALA A 141 18.69 18.48 -9.31
CA ALA A 141 19.00 19.01 -7.97
C ALA A 141 18.61 18.04 -6.84
N ILE A 142 17.51 17.29 -6.99
CA ILE A 142 17.08 16.27 -6.02
C ILE A 142 18.09 15.12 -5.98
N TYR A 143 18.50 14.61 -7.14
CA TYR A 143 19.40 13.46 -7.24
C TYR A 143 20.83 13.79 -6.80
N HIS A 144 21.29 15.01 -7.04
CA HIS A 144 22.64 15.47 -6.67
C HIS A 144 22.71 16.09 -5.27
N ALA A 145 21.59 16.26 -4.56
CA ALA A 145 21.62 16.74 -3.18
C ALA A 145 22.44 15.80 -2.27
N PRO A 146 23.30 16.34 -1.39
CA PRO A 146 24.16 15.53 -0.54
C PRO A 146 23.40 14.47 0.27
N PRO A 147 23.99 13.30 0.53
CA PRO A 147 23.36 12.26 1.33
C PRO A 147 22.81 12.79 2.66
N GLY A 148 21.54 12.49 2.92
CA GLY A 148 20.84 12.89 4.14
C GLY A 148 20.44 14.37 4.25
N ALA A 149 20.77 15.24 3.28
CA ALA A 149 20.38 16.65 3.33
C ALA A 149 18.85 16.82 3.30
N ILE A 150 18.18 16.17 2.35
CA ILE A 150 16.72 16.17 2.21
C ILE A 150 16.04 15.59 3.45
N PHE A 151 16.48 14.41 3.92
CA PHE A 151 15.94 13.80 5.13
C PHE A 151 16.12 14.70 6.36
N ALA A 152 17.29 15.32 6.53
CA ALA A 152 17.53 16.23 7.65
C ALA A 152 16.63 17.46 7.60
N GLN A 153 16.41 18.05 6.41
CA GLN A 153 15.47 19.17 6.24
C GLN A 153 14.02 18.73 6.51
N TRP A 154 13.60 17.61 5.94
CA TRP A 154 12.27 17.04 6.14
C TRP A 154 12.00 16.74 7.61
N ARG A 155 12.96 16.13 8.30
CA ARG A 155 12.88 15.87 9.74
C ARG A 155 12.76 17.18 10.54
N GLN A 156 13.53 18.20 10.18
CA GLN A 156 13.40 19.53 10.79
C GLN A 156 12.00 20.10 10.57
N LEU A 157 11.44 20.00 9.37
CA LEU A 157 10.08 20.42 9.06
C LEU A 157 9.05 19.71 9.96
N VAL A 158 9.12 18.38 10.06
CA VAL A 158 8.17 17.57 10.85
C VAL A 158 8.18 17.98 12.33
N PHE A 159 9.36 18.20 12.91
CA PHE A 159 9.47 18.52 14.34
C PHE A 159 9.29 20.00 14.66
N ALA A 160 9.78 20.91 13.82
CA ALA A 160 9.71 22.35 14.07
C ALA A 160 8.38 22.97 13.62
N HIS A 161 7.74 22.40 12.59
CA HIS A 161 6.49 22.89 12.04
C HIS A 161 5.47 21.76 11.78
N PRO A 162 5.10 20.97 12.80
CA PRO A 162 4.22 19.81 12.64
C PRO A 162 2.85 20.19 12.02
N GLY A 163 2.33 21.38 12.33
CA GLY A 163 1.06 21.85 11.76
C GLY A 163 1.12 22.07 10.24
N LEU A 164 2.24 22.60 9.72
CA LEU A 164 2.42 22.77 8.27
C LEU A 164 2.58 21.42 7.58
N TYR A 165 3.39 20.54 8.16
CA TYR A 165 3.57 19.18 7.67
C TYR A 165 2.23 18.42 7.61
N LEU A 166 1.44 18.43 8.71
CA LEU A 166 0.16 17.74 8.75
C LEU A 166 -0.86 18.33 7.78
N ARG A 167 -0.88 19.66 7.60
CA ARG A 167 -1.77 20.31 6.62
C ARG A 167 -1.45 19.88 5.19
N GLU A 168 -0.17 19.82 4.85
CA GLU A 168 0.32 19.32 3.56
C GLU A 168 -0.05 17.84 3.36
N ARG A 169 0.33 16.96 4.31
CA ARG A 169 0.04 15.53 4.22
C ARG A 169 -1.46 15.24 4.16
N LEU A 170 -2.29 15.97 4.89
CA LEU A 170 -3.74 15.79 4.86
C LEU A 170 -4.33 16.19 3.50
N ALA A 171 -3.80 17.25 2.87
CA ALA A 171 -4.22 17.64 1.53
C ALA A 171 -3.90 16.54 0.51
N VAL A 172 -2.66 16.03 0.49
CA VAL A 172 -2.25 14.93 -0.41
C VAL A 172 -3.02 13.65 -0.10
N PHE A 173 -3.17 13.28 1.17
CA PHE A 173 -3.88 12.06 1.56
C PHE A 173 -5.37 12.10 1.19
N ARG A 174 -6.01 13.26 1.28
CA ARG A 174 -7.39 13.43 0.80
C ARG A 174 -7.53 13.09 -0.67
N TRP A 175 -6.55 13.44 -1.50
CA TRP A 175 -6.56 13.07 -2.93
C TRP A 175 -6.44 11.56 -3.17
N VAL A 176 -5.77 10.83 -2.27
CA VAL A 176 -5.70 9.36 -2.34
C VAL A 176 -6.98 8.70 -1.86
N LEU A 177 -7.54 9.16 -0.73
CA LEU A 177 -8.67 8.50 -0.07
C LEU A 177 -10.04 8.94 -0.61
N ALA A 178 -10.16 10.19 -1.02
CA ALA A 178 -11.41 10.82 -1.45
C ALA A 178 -11.13 11.83 -2.57
N PRO A 179 -10.61 11.37 -3.73
CA PRO A 179 -10.31 12.24 -4.85
C PRO A 179 -11.57 13.02 -5.27
N PRO A 180 -11.50 14.35 -5.38
CA PRO A 180 -12.63 15.15 -5.84
C PRO A 180 -12.94 14.92 -7.33
N ASP A 181 -11.94 14.49 -8.10
CA ASP A 181 -12.08 14.13 -9.51
C ASP A 181 -11.35 12.80 -9.79
N LEU A 182 -12.12 11.75 -10.09
CA LEU A 182 -11.57 10.43 -10.40
C LEU A 182 -10.91 10.38 -11.78
N LEU A 183 -11.29 11.25 -12.73
CA LEU A 183 -10.66 11.28 -14.05
C LEU A 183 -9.17 11.59 -13.94
N VAL A 184 -8.84 12.49 -13.01
CA VAL A 184 -7.46 12.90 -12.75
C VAL A 184 -6.67 11.79 -12.05
N CYS A 185 -7.31 10.88 -11.31
CA CYS A 185 -6.63 9.85 -10.52
C CYS A 185 -6.62 8.46 -11.19
N HIS A 186 -7.03 8.37 -12.46
CA HIS A 186 -6.95 7.19 -13.34
C HIS A 186 -7.34 5.84 -12.69
N PRO A 187 -8.63 5.62 -12.42
CA PRO A 187 -9.15 4.28 -12.11
C PRO A 187 -8.80 3.27 -13.21
N ASP A 188 -8.81 3.68 -14.47
CA ASP A 188 -8.37 2.88 -15.60
C ASP A 188 -7.27 3.59 -16.42
N VAL A 189 -6.46 2.77 -17.07
CA VAL A 189 -5.47 3.19 -18.07
C VAL A 189 -5.74 2.36 -19.31
N VAL A 190 -6.04 3.02 -20.42
CA VAL A 190 -6.45 2.39 -21.67
C VAL A 190 -5.50 2.75 -22.81
N GLY A 191 -5.28 1.79 -23.72
CA GLY A 191 -4.38 1.96 -24.85
C GLY A 191 -2.89 1.88 -24.47
N VAL A 192 -2.05 2.36 -25.38
CA VAL A 192 -0.60 2.44 -25.23
C VAL A 192 -0.21 3.88 -25.50
N ASP A 193 0.49 4.50 -24.56
CA ASP A 193 1.08 5.84 -24.72
C ASP A 193 2.27 5.99 -23.77
N GLY A 194 3.15 6.96 -24.05
CA GLY A 194 4.31 7.25 -23.21
C GLY A 194 5.32 8.20 -23.86
N PRO A 195 6.44 8.49 -23.17
CA PRO A 195 7.47 9.38 -23.70
C PRO A 195 7.95 8.94 -25.09
N PRO A 196 7.99 9.83 -26.11
CA PRO A 196 8.28 9.45 -27.50
C PRO A 196 9.57 8.66 -27.68
N ALA A 197 10.62 9.02 -26.94
CA ALA A 197 11.90 8.32 -26.96
C ALA A 197 11.80 6.85 -26.47
N LYS A 198 11.04 6.61 -25.38
CA LYS A 198 10.83 5.27 -24.82
C LYS A 198 9.95 4.42 -25.74
N MET A 199 8.87 5.01 -26.26
CA MET A 199 7.99 4.36 -27.23
C MET A 199 8.78 3.89 -28.46
N LYS A 200 9.60 4.77 -29.04
CA LYS A 200 10.49 4.43 -30.16
C LYS A 200 11.48 3.31 -29.81
N ALA A 201 12.12 3.39 -28.64
CA ALA A 201 13.09 2.38 -28.20
C ALA A 201 12.46 0.99 -28.01
N LEU A 202 11.19 0.94 -27.60
CA LEU A 202 10.43 -0.30 -27.41
C LEU A 202 9.73 -0.79 -28.69
N GLY A 203 9.85 -0.07 -29.80
CA GLY A 203 9.13 -0.38 -31.04
C GLY A 203 7.60 -0.25 -30.88
N LEU A 204 7.15 0.57 -29.93
CA LEU A 204 5.73 0.81 -29.65
C LEU A 204 5.28 2.12 -30.32
N GLN A 205 4.01 2.14 -30.73
CA GLN A 205 3.35 3.33 -31.25
C GLN A 205 2.16 3.68 -30.35
N PRO A 206 1.90 4.98 -30.09
CA PRO A 206 0.70 5.37 -29.36
C PRO A 206 -0.55 4.86 -30.07
N HIS A 207 -1.39 4.12 -29.36
CA HIS A 207 -2.57 3.52 -29.97
C HIS A 207 -3.67 3.25 -28.95
N ILE A 208 -4.92 3.49 -29.36
CA ILE A 208 -6.13 3.18 -28.60
C ILE A 208 -7.05 2.37 -29.51
N ARG A 209 -7.30 1.10 -29.16
CA ARG A 209 -8.20 0.21 -29.90
C ARG A 209 -9.66 0.48 -29.52
N ALA A 210 -10.58 -0.11 -30.27
CA ALA A 210 -12.00 -0.04 -29.95
C ALA A 210 -12.33 -0.66 -28.57
N GLN A 211 -11.63 -1.73 -28.18
CA GLN A 211 -11.80 -2.38 -26.88
C GLN A 211 -11.31 -1.48 -25.74
N ASP A 212 -10.22 -0.75 -25.97
CA ASP A 212 -9.66 0.19 -24.99
C ASP A 212 -10.65 1.35 -24.75
N ARG A 213 -11.28 1.88 -25.81
CA ARG A 213 -12.37 2.86 -25.69
C ARG A 213 -13.60 2.30 -24.99
N PHE A 214 -14.00 1.07 -25.33
CA PHE A 214 -15.14 0.42 -24.68
C PHE A 214 -14.92 0.28 -23.18
N LEU A 215 -13.73 -0.18 -22.77
CA LEU A 215 -13.36 -0.31 -21.37
C LEU A 215 -13.42 1.05 -20.66
N TYR A 216 -12.85 2.10 -21.26
CA TYR A 216 -12.92 3.45 -20.70
C TYR A 216 -14.37 3.90 -20.47
N PHE A 217 -15.23 3.79 -21.49
CA PHE A 217 -16.64 4.19 -21.34
C PHE A 217 -17.39 3.33 -20.34
N TYR A 218 -17.08 2.03 -20.26
CA TYR A 218 -17.65 1.14 -19.26
C TYR A 218 -17.31 1.61 -17.84
N VAL A 219 -16.02 1.87 -17.57
CA VAL A 219 -15.56 2.32 -16.24
C VAL A 219 -16.06 3.73 -15.91
N ALA A 220 -16.12 4.62 -16.91
CA ALA A 220 -16.57 6.00 -16.74
C ALA A 220 -18.01 6.11 -16.21
N ASN A 221 -18.87 5.12 -16.47
CA ASN A 221 -20.22 5.07 -15.88
C ASN A 221 -20.20 5.02 -14.35
N PHE A 222 -19.06 4.66 -13.73
CA PHE A 222 -18.92 4.52 -12.28
C PHE A 222 -18.23 5.70 -11.59
N PHE A 223 -17.68 6.70 -12.30
CA PHE A 223 -16.86 7.78 -11.71
C PHE A 223 -17.56 8.66 -10.67
N HIS A 224 -18.89 8.70 -10.67
CA HIS A 224 -19.65 9.45 -9.67
C HIS A 224 -20.55 8.54 -8.84
N THR A 225 -20.20 7.27 -8.77
CA THR A 225 -20.97 6.26 -8.05
C THR A 225 -20.17 5.73 -6.85
N PRO A 226 -20.85 5.15 -5.85
CA PRO A 226 -20.15 4.50 -4.75
C PRO A 226 -19.25 3.33 -5.17
N VAL A 227 -19.40 2.79 -6.38
CA VAL A 227 -18.58 1.67 -6.89
C VAL A 227 -17.09 2.04 -6.93
N LEU A 228 -16.77 3.31 -7.18
CA LEU A 228 -15.40 3.83 -7.18
C LEU A 228 -15.13 4.78 -6.00
N SER A 229 -15.59 4.41 -4.79
CA SER A 229 -15.40 5.20 -3.57
C SER A 229 -14.58 4.44 -2.52
N HIS A 230 -13.32 4.83 -2.35
CA HIS A 230 -12.49 4.26 -1.28
C HIS A 230 -13.03 4.57 0.13
N LEU A 231 -13.75 5.67 0.31
CA LEU A 231 -14.43 5.96 1.58
C LEU A 231 -15.51 4.93 1.89
N LEU A 232 -16.31 4.53 0.89
CA LEU A 232 -17.30 3.47 1.06
C LEU A 232 -16.60 2.16 1.43
N TYR A 233 -15.59 1.75 0.67
CA TYR A 233 -14.89 0.49 0.96
C TYR A 233 -14.13 0.52 2.29
N GLY A 234 -13.60 1.68 2.69
CA GLY A 234 -13.02 1.87 4.03
C GLY A 234 -14.05 1.67 5.14
N ALA A 235 -15.25 2.26 5.00
CA ALA A 235 -16.33 2.07 5.95
C ALA A 235 -16.79 0.60 6.01
N LEU A 236 -16.92 -0.06 4.86
CA LEU A 236 -17.25 -1.49 4.78
C LEU A 236 -16.15 -2.37 5.40
N ALA A 237 -14.87 -2.05 5.17
CA ALA A 237 -13.76 -2.78 5.77
C ALA A 237 -13.77 -2.67 7.30
N ILE A 238 -14.04 -1.49 7.86
CA ILE A 238 -14.22 -1.29 9.31
C ILE A 238 -15.43 -2.10 9.83
N LEU A 239 -16.56 -2.03 9.13
CA LEU A 239 -17.77 -2.77 9.51
C LEU A 239 -17.49 -4.28 9.55
N PHE A 240 -16.92 -4.85 8.49
CA PHE A 240 -16.64 -6.29 8.43
C PHE A 240 -15.48 -6.71 9.34
N LEU A 241 -14.51 -5.84 9.61
CA LEU A 241 -13.51 -6.06 10.66
C LEU A 241 -14.20 -6.31 12.00
N ILE A 242 -15.11 -5.42 12.41
CA ILE A 242 -15.83 -5.51 13.68
C ILE A 242 -16.71 -6.77 13.72
N LEU A 243 -17.54 -6.98 12.69
CA LEU A 243 -18.49 -8.11 12.64
C LEU A 243 -17.78 -9.47 12.63
N LEU A 244 -16.70 -9.62 11.88
CA LEU A 244 -15.94 -10.87 11.79
C LEU A 244 -15.09 -11.10 13.05
N ALA A 245 -14.48 -10.06 13.62
CA ALA A 245 -13.78 -10.16 14.89
C ALA A 245 -14.71 -10.60 16.03
N ALA A 246 -15.95 -10.08 16.05
CA ALA A 246 -16.97 -10.48 17.00
C ALA A 246 -17.42 -11.94 16.83
N ARG A 247 -17.55 -12.43 15.58
CA ARG A 247 -17.90 -13.83 15.30
C ARG A 247 -16.77 -14.80 15.67
N GLY A 248 -15.51 -14.38 15.49
CA GLY A 248 -14.34 -14.99 16.11
C GLY A 248 -13.95 -16.39 15.65
N ALA A 249 -14.60 -16.96 14.62
CA ALA A 249 -14.18 -18.24 14.05
C ALA A 249 -12.79 -18.11 13.38
N PRO A 250 -11.99 -19.18 13.26
CA PRO A 250 -10.64 -19.09 12.69
C PRO A 250 -10.56 -18.40 11.33
N ALA A 251 -11.48 -18.73 10.41
CA ALA A 251 -11.56 -18.08 9.10
C ALA A 251 -11.99 -16.60 9.19
N ASP A 252 -12.75 -16.23 10.21
CA ASP A 252 -13.16 -14.83 10.43
C ASP A 252 -11.99 -14.00 10.93
N ILE A 253 -11.16 -14.55 11.82
CA ILE A 253 -9.94 -13.90 12.29
C ILE A 253 -9.01 -13.61 11.10
N ALA A 254 -8.87 -14.56 10.17
CA ALA A 254 -8.04 -14.34 8.97
C ALA A 254 -8.58 -13.21 8.09
N VAL A 255 -9.89 -13.16 7.84
CA VAL A 255 -10.50 -12.12 6.98
C VAL A 255 -10.63 -10.78 7.70
N ALA A 256 -10.85 -10.75 9.01
CA ALA A 256 -10.72 -9.54 9.83
C ALA A 256 -9.27 -9.01 9.79
N GLY A 257 -8.28 -9.91 9.88
CA GLY A 257 -6.87 -9.58 9.67
C GLY A 257 -6.61 -8.93 8.32
N LEU A 258 -7.22 -9.45 7.26
CA LEU A 258 -7.17 -8.85 5.92
C LEU A 258 -7.76 -7.42 5.90
N GLN A 259 -8.90 -7.19 6.56
CA GLN A 259 -9.47 -5.84 6.68
C GLN A 259 -8.52 -4.88 7.40
N LEU A 260 -8.00 -5.30 8.55
CA LEU A 260 -7.06 -4.49 9.34
C LEU A 260 -5.79 -4.18 8.54
N ALA A 261 -5.24 -5.17 7.84
CA ALA A 261 -4.07 -5.00 7.00
C ALA A 261 -4.35 -4.01 5.86
N ALA A 262 -5.52 -4.08 5.22
CA ALA A 262 -5.93 -3.16 4.17
C ALA A 262 -6.12 -1.72 4.68
N LEU A 263 -6.70 -1.54 5.87
CA LEU A 263 -6.85 -0.23 6.50
C LEU A 263 -5.49 0.38 6.89
N LEU A 264 -4.58 -0.41 7.45
CA LEU A 264 -3.22 0.05 7.77
C LEU A 264 -2.41 0.35 6.51
N PHE A 265 -2.57 -0.45 5.47
CA PHE A 265 -1.98 -0.20 4.16
C PHE A 265 -2.52 1.10 3.55
N ALA A 266 -3.83 1.32 3.57
CA ALA A 266 -4.46 2.56 3.15
C ALA A 266 -3.91 3.77 3.94
N LEU A 267 -3.83 3.65 5.26
CA LEU A 267 -3.29 4.71 6.13
C LEU A 267 -1.82 5.02 5.85
N SER A 268 -1.03 4.04 5.43
CA SER A 268 0.38 4.27 5.12
C SER A 268 0.60 5.27 3.97
N PHE A 269 -0.37 5.42 3.06
CA PHE A 269 -0.31 6.47 2.04
C PHE A 269 -0.33 7.87 2.65
N PHE A 270 -0.85 8.05 3.87
CA PHE A 270 -0.68 9.32 4.59
C PHE A 270 0.79 9.70 4.76
N VAL A 271 1.72 8.76 4.73
CA VAL A 271 3.17 9.02 4.86
C VAL A 271 3.89 8.97 3.51
N VAL A 272 3.50 8.05 2.61
CA VAL A 272 4.30 7.76 1.39
C VAL A 272 3.74 8.32 0.09
N SER A 273 2.48 8.76 0.04
CA SER A 273 1.91 9.27 -1.22
C SER A 273 2.47 10.63 -1.59
N ILE A 274 2.70 10.83 -2.88
CA ILE A 274 3.02 12.14 -3.49
C ILE A 274 1.89 12.65 -4.39
N ALA A 275 1.05 11.75 -4.90
CA ALA A 275 -0.05 12.05 -5.80
C ALA A 275 -1.20 11.06 -5.60
N CYS A 276 -2.38 11.37 -6.14
CA CYS A 276 -3.44 10.38 -6.26
C CYS A 276 -3.19 9.38 -7.37
N ASP A 277 -3.68 8.16 -7.15
CA ASP A 277 -3.81 7.09 -8.14
C ASP A 277 -4.79 6.07 -7.54
N TYR A 278 -5.92 5.85 -8.20
CA TYR A 278 -6.98 4.98 -7.67
C TYR A 278 -6.48 3.55 -7.39
N ARG A 279 -5.48 3.09 -8.16
CA ARG A 279 -4.93 1.74 -8.04
C ARG A 279 -4.21 1.52 -6.70
N TYR A 280 -3.86 2.59 -5.99
CA TYR A 280 -3.19 2.52 -4.70
C TYR A 280 -4.10 1.89 -3.64
N MET A 281 -5.41 2.05 -3.79
CA MET A 281 -6.40 1.62 -2.82
C MET A 281 -7.23 0.41 -3.28
N TYR A 282 -6.94 -0.19 -4.43
CA TYR A 282 -7.62 -1.43 -4.88
C TYR A 282 -7.56 -2.57 -3.86
N PHE A 283 -6.48 -2.65 -3.08
CA PHE A 283 -6.39 -3.64 -2.01
C PHE A 283 -7.47 -3.44 -0.94
N LEU A 284 -7.80 -2.19 -0.60
CA LEU A 284 -8.89 -1.87 0.32
C LEU A 284 -10.24 -2.30 -0.22
N ASP A 285 -10.52 -1.97 -1.48
CA ASP A 285 -11.76 -2.30 -2.16
C ASP A 285 -11.98 -3.83 -2.19
N LEU A 286 -10.96 -4.59 -2.60
CA LEU A 286 -11.00 -6.07 -2.65
C LEU A 286 -11.09 -6.70 -1.25
N ALA A 287 -10.40 -6.13 -0.25
CA ALA A 287 -10.49 -6.60 1.12
C ALA A 287 -11.93 -6.46 1.64
N ALA A 288 -12.55 -5.29 1.46
CA ALA A 288 -13.93 -5.04 1.89
C ALA A 288 -14.93 -6.01 1.23
N MET A 289 -14.80 -6.26 -0.09
CA MET A 289 -15.60 -7.25 -0.81
C MET A 289 -15.41 -8.67 -0.23
N THR A 290 -14.16 -9.06 0.06
CA THR A 290 -13.85 -10.35 0.69
C THR A 290 -14.48 -10.46 2.09
N GLY A 291 -14.51 -9.36 2.86
CA GLY A 291 -15.19 -9.26 4.14
C GLY A 291 -16.68 -9.53 4.03
N ALA A 292 -17.34 -8.88 3.06
CA ALA A 292 -18.76 -9.09 2.77
C ALA A 292 -19.05 -10.55 2.41
N ILE A 293 -18.29 -11.11 1.46
CA ILE A 293 -18.44 -12.51 1.03
C ILE A 293 -18.30 -13.44 2.23
N ARG A 294 -17.28 -13.24 3.09
CA ARG A 294 -17.05 -14.09 4.25
C ARG A 294 -18.17 -13.98 5.30
N TYR A 295 -18.71 -12.79 5.50
CA TYR A 295 -19.76 -12.56 6.49
C TYR A 295 -21.06 -13.25 6.08
N PHE A 296 -21.48 -13.07 4.81
CA PHE A 296 -22.73 -13.62 4.27
C PHE A 296 -22.63 -15.08 3.81
N SER A 297 -21.42 -15.61 3.61
CA SER A 297 -21.23 -17.04 3.33
C SER A 297 -21.69 -17.86 4.53
N PRO A 298 -22.57 -18.86 4.34
CA PRO A 298 -22.93 -19.76 5.42
C PRO A 298 -21.65 -20.38 5.98
N SER A 299 -21.46 -20.24 7.29
CA SER A 299 -20.40 -20.96 7.97
C SER A 299 -20.62 -22.44 7.69
N LEU A 300 -19.82 -23.01 6.79
CA LEU A 300 -19.62 -24.45 6.72
C LEU A 300 -19.28 -24.85 8.15
N LYS A 301 -20.26 -25.41 8.86
CA LYS A 301 -20.02 -26.07 10.13
C LYS A 301 -18.94 -27.08 9.78
N PHE A 302 -17.72 -26.83 10.21
CA PHE A 302 -16.67 -27.84 10.17
C PHE A 302 -17.28 -28.98 10.98
N LEU A 303 -17.75 -30.00 10.27
CA LEU A 303 -18.06 -31.29 10.85
C LEU A 303 -16.72 -31.76 11.41
N GLY A 304 -16.44 -31.36 12.65
CA GLY A 304 -15.41 -32.02 13.43
C GLY A 304 -15.72 -33.51 13.40
N PRO A 305 -14.71 -34.38 13.42
CA PRO A 305 -14.95 -35.81 13.54
C PRO A 305 -15.92 -35.98 14.71
N ALA A 306 -17.09 -36.53 14.42
CA ALA A 306 -18.12 -36.80 15.41
C ALA A 306 -17.40 -37.44 16.60
N ALA A 307 -17.57 -36.85 17.79
CA ALA A 307 -17.11 -37.47 19.01
C ALA A 307 -17.60 -38.93 18.94
N ARG A 308 -16.67 -39.88 18.90
CA ARG A 308 -17.03 -41.29 18.98
C ARG A 308 -17.89 -41.40 20.23
N PRO A 309 -19.12 -41.94 20.15
CA PRO A 309 -19.90 -42.19 21.34
C PRO A 309 -19.03 -43.01 22.30
N ALA A 310 -18.84 -42.49 23.50
CA ALA A 310 -18.28 -43.25 24.60
C ALA A 310 -19.33 -44.30 24.96
N GLY A 311 -19.11 -45.54 24.54
CA GLY A 311 -20.05 -46.62 24.79
C GLY A 311 -19.71 -47.81 23.90
N ASP A 312 -18.85 -48.68 24.41
CA ASP A 312 -19.13 -50.12 24.56
C ASP A 312 -17.85 -50.81 25.07
N ASP A 313 -17.51 -50.55 26.34
CA ASP A 313 -16.68 -51.46 27.12
C ASP A 313 -17.53 -52.69 27.44
N VAL A 314 -17.56 -53.65 26.52
CA VAL A 314 -18.07 -55.01 26.78
C VAL A 314 -16.99 -55.74 27.58
N PRO A 315 -17.24 -56.13 28.83
CA PRO A 315 -16.27 -56.95 29.57
C PRO A 315 -16.16 -58.33 28.90
N PRO A 316 -14.96 -58.95 28.92
CA PRO A 316 -14.77 -60.26 28.33
C PRO A 316 -15.59 -61.32 29.10
N PRO A 317 -16.11 -62.34 28.41
CA PRO A 317 -16.83 -63.43 29.06
C PRO A 317 -15.86 -64.29 29.88
N ASP A 318 -16.33 -64.70 31.06
CA ASP A 318 -15.68 -65.68 31.97
C ASP A 318 -15.56 -67.07 31.34
#